data_AF-A0A5M9WMW9-F1
#
_entry.id   AF-A0A5M9WMW9-F1
#
_cell.length_a   1.000
_cell.length_b   1.000
_cell.length_c   1.000
_cell.angle_alpha   90.00
_cell.angle_beta   90.00
_cell.angle_gamma   90.00
#
_symmetry.space_group_name_H-M   'P 1'
#
loop_
_entity.id
_entity.type
_entity.pdbx_description
1 polymer ?
#
loop_
_entity_poly.entity_id
_entity_poly.type
_entity_poly.pdbx_seq_one_letter_code
_entity_poly.pdbx_strand_id
1 'polypeptide(L)'
;MNTAYALKNVHLIHGDASRNLQPNMTILVNEQGLIENITPDQELSIPNHYTTIDLTGKYVMPGLNNAHVHLFAEGKPLTLSVSEGLLDFAYHRILNTRFGRNILKKRMKRNALTALHAGVTTMRSVGEFFYTDVKLRDEINRGEWVGPNLLVSGFFLSVTGGHGAPYLALVGDSPWEMRKNVRINVKNGVDWIKICVTGGLTDAKMVGEAGRLQMTVDEVTAVCDEAHKIRMKVAAHVESTEGVRVALQGAWIRLSMGLGWMTRLFVCIKTTPRPFMVTPH
;
A
#
# COMPACT_ATOMS: atom_id res chain seq x y z
N MET A 1 20.20 -9.77 -21.86
CA MET A 1 18.98 -10.29 -22.51
C MET A 1 18.18 -10.94 -21.42
N ASN A 2 16.90 -10.59 -21.27
CA ASN A 2 16.05 -11.29 -20.33
C ASN A 2 15.78 -12.71 -20.86
N THR A 3 15.57 -13.65 -19.96
CA THR A 3 15.40 -15.07 -20.27
C THR A 3 13.91 -15.41 -20.23
N ALA A 4 13.40 -16.11 -21.23
CA ALA A 4 12.08 -16.72 -21.19
C ALA A 4 12.14 -18.03 -20.37
N TYR A 5 11.09 -18.32 -19.60
CA TYR A 5 11.03 -19.49 -18.71
C TYR A 5 9.82 -20.38 -19.00
N ALA A 6 10.05 -21.69 -18.97
CA ALA A 6 8.99 -22.70 -18.93
C ALA A 6 8.99 -23.39 -17.57
N LEU A 7 7.96 -23.15 -16.77
CA LEU A 7 7.79 -23.75 -15.45
C LEU A 7 6.95 -25.01 -15.59
N LYS A 8 7.57 -26.19 -15.47
CA LYS A 8 6.94 -27.49 -15.76
C LYS A 8 6.44 -28.22 -14.51
N ASN A 9 5.47 -29.12 -14.71
CA ASN A 9 4.95 -30.04 -13.70
C ASN A 9 4.49 -29.35 -12.39
N VAL A 10 3.92 -28.15 -12.50
CA VAL A 10 3.49 -27.38 -11.31
C VAL A 10 2.08 -27.77 -10.87
N HIS A 11 1.85 -27.71 -9.55
CA HIS A 11 0.51 -27.58 -9.01
C HIS A 11 0.12 -26.09 -8.99
N LEU A 12 -0.75 -25.68 -9.91
CA LEU A 12 -1.12 -24.28 -10.10
C LEU A 12 -2.33 -23.87 -9.25
N ILE A 13 -2.12 -22.81 -8.47
CA ILE A 13 -3.16 -22.08 -7.75
C ILE A 13 -3.40 -20.76 -8.51
N HIS A 14 -4.61 -20.52 -9.00
CA HIS A 14 -4.91 -19.37 -9.87
C HIS A 14 -5.10 -18.04 -9.12
N GLY A 15 -5.34 -18.08 -7.81
CA GLY A 15 -5.61 -16.88 -7.00
C GLY A 15 -7.04 -16.33 -7.12
N ASP A 16 -7.96 -17.05 -7.77
CA ASP A 16 -9.40 -16.83 -7.65
C ASP A 16 -10.07 -18.01 -6.96
N ALA A 17 -11.20 -17.74 -6.28
CA ALA A 17 -11.95 -18.76 -5.56
C ALA A 17 -12.79 -19.66 -6.48
N SER A 18 -12.87 -19.36 -7.77
CA SER A 18 -13.70 -20.08 -8.74
C SER A 18 -12.96 -21.26 -9.39
N ARG A 19 -11.63 -21.27 -9.33
CA ARG A 19 -10.79 -22.32 -9.91
C ARG A 19 -10.18 -23.18 -8.81
N ASN A 20 -10.39 -24.48 -8.93
CA ASN A 20 -9.71 -25.47 -8.12
C ASN A 20 -8.22 -25.54 -8.46
N LEU A 21 -7.44 -26.14 -7.56
CA LEU A 21 -6.04 -26.49 -7.80
C LEU A 21 -5.92 -27.33 -9.09
N GLN A 22 -5.02 -26.93 -9.98
CA GLN A 22 -4.73 -27.66 -11.22
C GLN A 22 -3.36 -28.35 -11.13
N PRO A 23 -3.29 -29.68 -11.06
CA PRO A 23 -2.02 -30.40 -11.04
C PRO A 23 -1.41 -30.50 -12.44
N ASN A 24 -0.09 -30.69 -12.49
CA ASN A 24 0.67 -31.01 -13.70
C ASN A 24 0.49 -29.99 -14.83
N MET A 25 0.63 -28.71 -14.50
CA MET A 25 0.58 -27.61 -15.47
C MET A 25 2.00 -27.21 -15.92
N THR A 26 2.10 -26.68 -17.13
CA THR A 26 3.23 -25.91 -17.64
C THR A 26 2.81 -24.43 -17.78
N ILE A 27 3.67 -23.52 -17.32
CA ILE A 27 3.50 -22.06 -17.46
C ILE A 27 4.64 -21.52 -18.32
N LEU A 28 4.31 -20.81 -19.39
CA LEU A 28 5.28 -20.10 -20.22
C LEU A 28 5.32 -18.62 -19.84
N VAL A 29 6.52 -18.12 -19.57
CA VAL A 29 6.79 -16.71 -19.24
C VAL A 29 7.83 -16.18 -20.22
N ASN A 30 7.53 -15.09 -20.92
CA ASN A 30 8.46 -14.51 -21.89
C ASN A 30 9.56 -13.65 -21.26
N GLU A 31 10.43 -13.11 -22.11
CA GLU A 31 11.53 -12.24 -21.71
C GLU A 31 11.06 -10.92 -21.06
N GLN A 32 9.79 -10.53 -21.22
CA GLN A 32 9.20 -9.37 -20.54
C GLN A 32 8.63 -9.74 -19.15
N GLY A 33 8.67 -11.01 -18.76
CA GLY A 33 8.10 -11.49 -17.49
C GLY A 33 6.58 -11.65 -17.52
N LEU A 34 5.97 -11.67 -18.72
CA LEU A 34 4.53 -11.85 -18.89
C LEU A 34 4.21 -13.33 -19.12
N ILE A 35 3.08 -13.79 -18.57
CA ILE A 35 2.56 -15.13 -18.82
C ILE A 35 1.99 -15.16 -20.24
N GLU A 36 2.53 -16.03 -21.08
CA GLU A 36 2.06 -16.23 -22.46
C GLU A 36 1.07 -17.38 -22.58
N ASN A 37 1.30 -18.45 -21.82
CA ASN A 37 0.43 -19.61 -21.86
C ASN A 37 0.44 -20.41 -20.55
N ILE A 38 -0.65 -21.09 -20.27
CA ILE A 38 -0.83 -22.04 -19.18
C ILE A 38 -1.57 -23.25 -19.74
N THR A 39 -0.92 -24.41 -19.76
CA THR A 39 -1.49 -25.65 -20.30
C THR A 39 -1.19 -26.84 -19.39
N PRO A 40 -1.92 -27.95 -19.48
CA PRO A 40 -1.45 -29.23 -18.97
C PRO A 40 -0.06 -29.57 -19.56
N ASP A 41 0.83 -30.17 -18.75
CA ASP A 41 2.25 -30.37 -19.10
C ASP A 41 2.45 -31.18 -20.39
N GLN A 42 1.59 -32.16 -20.63
CA GLN A 42 1.70 -33.08 -21.76
C GLN A 42 1.16 -32.52 -23.08
N GLU A 43 0.56 -31.32 -23.07
CA GLU A 43 -0.13 -30.77 -24.23
C GLU A 43 0.75 -29.83 -25.09
N LEU A 44 1.99 -29.52 -24.67
CA LEU A 44 2.78 -28.47 -25.32
C LEU A 44 4.24 -28.85 -25.57
N SER A 45 4.70 -28.71 -26.82
CA SER A 45 6.13 -28.75 -27.17
C SER A 45 6.76 -27.41 -26.81
N ILE A 46 7.57 -27.38 -25.73
CA ILE A 46 8.22 -26.15 -25.26
C ILE A 46 9.27 -25.71 -26.29
N PRO A 47 9.17 -24.49 -26.85
CA PRO A 47 10.17 -24.00 -27.80
C PRO A 47 11.58 -23.92 -27.18
N ASN A 48 12.61 -24.17 -27.99
CA ASN A 48 14.01 -24.27 -27.53
C ASN A 48 14.58 -22.97 -26.90
N HIS A 49 13.92 -21.83 -27.06
CA HIS A 49 14.37 -20.56 -26.49
C HIS A 49 13.95 -20.35 -25.02
N TYR A 50 13.05 -21.19 -24.49
CA TYR A 50 12.70 -21.15 -23.07
C TYR A 50 13.73 -21.91 -22.22
N THR A 51 14.10 -21.32 -21.10
CA THR A 51 14.81 -22.02 -20.03
C THR A 51 13.79 -22.80 -19.20
N THR A 52 13.91 -24.13 -19.24
CA THR A 52 12.98 -25.02 -18.53
C THR A 52 13.37 -25.16 -17.07
N ILE A 53 12.40 -25.02 -16.18
CA ILE A 53 12.51 -25.27 -14.74
C ILE A 53 11.47 -26.33 -14.39
N ASP A 54 11.93 -27.52 -14.00
CA ASP A 54 11.05 -28.58 -13.50
C ASP A 54 10.69 -28.33 -12.04
N LEU A 55 9.41 -28.19 -11.77
CA LEU A 55 8.84 -27.90 -10.46
C LEU A 55 7.94 -29.04 -9.98
N THR A 56 8.23 -30.28 -10.40
CA THR A 56 7.54 -31.49 -9.96
C THR A 56 7.34 -31.51 -8.44
N GLY A 57 6.09 -31.68 -8.01
CA GLY A 57 5.69 -31.70 -6.59
C GLY A 57 5.72 -30.34 -5.89
N LYS A 58 5.96 -29.24 -6.62
CA LYS A 58 5.90 -27.87 -6.10
C LYS A 58 4.60 -27.19 -6.52
N TYR A 59 4.29 -26.13 -5.79
CA TYR A 59 3.11 -25.29 -6.02
C TYR A 59 3.55 -23.96 -6.59
N VAL A 60 2.80 -23.46 -7.56
CA VAL A 60 2.95 -22.10 -8.10
C VAL A 60 1.66 -21.34 -7.88
N MET A 61 1.79 -20.11 -7.43
CA MET A 61 0.69 -19.19 -7.20
C MET A 61 1.08 -17.78 -7.68
N PRO A 62 0.10 -16.89 -7.94
CA PRO A 62 0.38 -15.48 -8.14
C PRO A 62 1.19 -14.90 -6.98
N GLY A 63 2.07 -13.96 -7.31
CA GLY A 63 2.81 -13.22 -6.29
C GLY A 63 1.86 -12.54 -5.30
N LEU A 64 2.24 -12.54 -4.02
CA LEU A 64 1.40 -11.97 -2.97
C LEU A 64 1.36 -10.44 -3.09
N ASN A 65 0.21 -9.87 -2.74
CA ASN A 65 -0.02 -8.44 -2.69
C ASN A 65 -0.19 -7.99 -1.24
N ASN A 66 0.69 -7.13 -0.72
CA ASN A 66 0.51 -6.52 0.58
C ASN A 66 -0.05 -5.09 0.42
N ALA A 67 -1.33 -4.93 0.72
CA ALA A 67 -2.00 -3.68 0.43
C ALA A 67 -1.95 -2.64 1.58
N HIS A 68 -1.23 -2.89 2.67
CA HIS A 68 -0.99 -1.88 3.69
C HIS A 68 0.40 -2.10 4.30
N VAL A 69 1.38 -1.32 3.85
CA VAL A 69 2.72 -1.33 4.43
C VAL A 69 3.18 0.06 4.83
N HIS A 70 4.01 0.09 5.87
CA HIS A 70 4.88 1.21 6.22
C HIS A 70 6.32 0.69 6.16
N LEU A 71 7.01 0.97 5.05
CA LEU A 71 8.34 0.44 4.75
C LEU A 71 9.38 0.88 5.79
N PHE A 72 9.19 2.02 6.45
CA PHE A 72 10.10 2.49 7.50
C PHE A 72 10.02 1.67 8.80
N ALA A 73 8.91 0.94 9.01
CA ALA A 73 8.63 0.21 10.24
C ALA A 73 9.10 -1.25 10.16
N GLU A 74 9.45 -1.85 11.30
CA GLU A 74 9.89 -3.25 11.40
C GLU A 74 8.84 -4.16 12.08
N GLY A 75 7.62 -3.66 12.32
CA GLY A 75 6.56 -4.42 13.03
C GLY A 75 6.85 -4.72 14.50
N LYS A 76 8.04 -4.38 15.00
CA LYS A 76 8.35 -4.46 16.43
C LYS A 76 7.46 -3.47 17.18
N PRO A 77 6.87 -3.87 18.32
CA PRO A 77 6.16 -2.94 19.18
C PRO A 77 7.10 -1.77 19.44
N LEU A 78 6.64 -0.57 19.10
CA LEU A 78 7.22 0.62 19.70
C LEU A 78 6.84 0.53 21.18
N THR A 79 7.70 -0.13 21.98
CA THR A 79 7.82 0.27 23.38
C THR A 79 8.19 1.72 23.31
N LEU A 80 7.26 2.63 23.62
CA LEU A 80 7.54 3.92 24.23
C LEU A 80 6.28 4.80 24.14
N SER A 81 5.75 5.11 25.32
CA SER A 81 5.34 6.47 25.66
C SER A 81 6.56 7.40 25.45
N VAL A 82 6.89 7.76 24.20
CA VAL A 82 7.88 8.79 23.91
C VAL A 82 7.21 10.14 24.15
N SER A 83 7.85 11.04 24.91
CA SER A 83 7.34 12.41 25.03
C SER A 83 7.34 13.11 23.66
N GLU A 84 6.37 13.99 23.42
CA GLU A 84 6.27 14.74 22.16
C GLU A 84 7.56 15.50 21.83
N GLY A 85 8.23 16.07 22.84
CA GLY A 85 9.49 16.78 22.65
C GLY A 85 10.65 15.89 22.20
N LEU A 86 10.69 14.62 22.61
CA LEU A 86 11.72 13.68 22.17
C LEU A 86 11.46 13.18 20.73
N LEU A 87 10.18 13.02 20.35
CA LEU A 87 9.78 12.77 18.97
C LEU A 87 10.13 13.93 18.05
N ASP A 88 9.83 15.16 18.46
CA ASP A 88 10.19 16.40 17.74
C ASP A 88 11.70 16.49 17.53
N PHE A 89 12.46 16.31 18.61
CA PHE A 89 13.92 16.32 18.57
C PHE A 89 14.46 15.25 17.61
N ALA A 90 14.00 14.00 17.74
CA ALA A 90 14.45 12.91 16.90
C ALA A 90 14.09 13.16 15.42
N TYR A 91 12.92 13.69 15.15
CA TYR A 91 12.52 14.06 13.79
C TYR A 91 13.45 15.12 13.21
N HIS A 92 13.61 16.26 13.88
CA HIS A 92 14.34 17.41 13.35
C HIS A 92 15.86 17.21 13.33
N ARG A 93 16.43 16.60 14.36
CA ARG A 93 17.90 16.49 14.53
C ARG A 93 18.50 15.20 14.01
N ILE A 94 17.70 14.14 13.88
CA ILE A 94 18.21 12.83 13.44
C ILE A 94 17.61 12.50 12.08
N LEU A 95 16.29 12.32 12.00
CA LEU A 95 15.63 11.76 10.83
C LEU A 95 15.67 12.73 9.64
N ASN A 96 15.43 14.02 9.87
CA ASN A 96 15.42 15.08 8.85
C ASN A 96 16.81 15.61 8.47
N THR A 97 17.87 14.83 8.70
CA THR A 97 19.22 15.14 8.22
C THR A 97 19.52 14.34 6.95
N ARG A 98 20.53 14.75 6.16
CA ARG A 98 20.97 13.96 5.00
C ARG A 98 21.34 12.52 5.38
N PHE A 99 22.01 12.38 6.52
CA PHE A 99 22.41 11.08 7.06
C PHE A 99 21.19 10.25 7.50
N GLY A 100 20.27 10.83 8.27
CA GLY A 100 19.04 10.18 8.72
C GLY A 100 18.15 9.71 7.57
N ARG A 101 17.93 10.57 6.57
CA ARG A 101 17.17 10.22 5.36
C ARG A 101 17.82 9.08 4.57
N ASN A 102 19.15 9.01 4.52
CA ASN A 102 19.86 7.91 3.87
C ASN A 102 19.70 6.59 4.64
N ILE A 103 19.78 6.61 5.97
CA ILE A 103 19.51 5.43 6.81
C ILE A 103 18.07 4.96 6.62
N LEU A 104 17.10 5.88 6.67
CA LEU A 104 15.69 5.59 6.45
C LEU A 104 15.48 4.89 5.09
N LYS A 105 16.02 5.46 4.01
CA LYS A 105 15.94 4.86 2.67
C LYS A 105 16.53 3.45 2.64
N LYS A 106 17.70 3.23 3.25
CA LYS A 106 18.33 1.90 3.32
C LYS A 106 17.45 0.91 4.08
N ARG A 107 16.84 1.32 5.19
CA ARG A 107 15.89 0.49 5.96
C ARG A 107 14.67 0.12 5.12
N MET A 108 14.03 1.11 4.49
CA MET A 108 12.86 0.89 3.64
C MET A 108 13.17 -0.06 2.48
N LYS A 109 14.33 0.11 1.82
CA LYS A 109 14.81 -0.80 0.78
C LYS A 109 14.99 -2.23 1.31
N ARG A 110 15.63 -2.40 2.48
CA ARG A 110 15.81 -3.71 3.10
C ARG A 110 14.46 -4.37 3.40
N ASN A 111 13.51 -3.64 3.97
CA ASN A 111 12.20 -4.16 4.32
C ASN A 111 11.39 -4.56 3.06
N ALA A 112 11.48 -3.79 1.98
CA ALA A 112 10.88 -4.14 0.69
C ALA A 112 11.48 -5.42 0.10
N LEU A 113 12.80 -5.59 0.17
CA LEU A 113 13.49 -6.81 -0.27
C LEU A 113 13.11 -8.03 0.58
N THR A 114 13.02 -7.86 1.90
CA THR A 114 12.58 -8.93 2.80
C THR A 114 11.16 -9.40 2.45
N ALA A 115 10.23 -8.46 2.19
CA ALA A 115 8.88 -8.79 1.75
C ALA A 115 8.88 -9.52 0.39
N LEU A 116 9.69 -9.06 -0.56
CA LEU A 116 9.83 -9.71 -1.86
C LEU A 116 10.35 -11.14 -1.75
N HIS A 117 11.39 -11.39 -0.95
CA HIS A 117 11.90 -12.74 -0.70
C HIS A 117 10.91 -13.64 0.04
N ALA A 118 9.94 -13.06 0.76
CA ALA A 118 8.82 -13.79 1.36
C ALA A 118 7.64 -14.02 0.39
N GLY A 119 7.77 -13.63 -0.89
CA GLY A 119 6.76 -13.84 -1.93
C GLY A 119 5.84 -12.64 -2.20
N VAL A 120 6.04 -11.50 -1.52
CA VAL A 120 5.26 -10.28 -1.75
C VAL A 120 5.83 -9.50 -2.92
N THR A 121 5.20 -9.66 -4.09
CA THR A 121 5.66 -9.05 -5.35
C THR A 121 5.09 -7.66 -5.59
N THR A 122 4.00 -7.29 -4.92
CA THR A 122 3.41 -5.94 -5.01
C THR A 122 3.03 -5.44 -3.63
N MET A 123 3.30 -4.17 -3.34
CA MET A 123 2.95 -3.53 -2.07
C MET A 123 2.33 -2.16 -2.25
N ARG A 124 1.35 -1.83 -1.40
CA ARG A 124 0.81 -0.47 -1.28
C ARG A 124 1.31 0.19 -0.01
N SER A 125 2.24 1.13 -0.18
CA SER A 125 2.73 1.99 0.90
C SER A 125 1.69 3.08 1.20
N VAL A 126 1.33 3.20 2.47
CA VAL A 126 0.19 4.01 2.95
C VAL A 126 0.60 5.04 4.00
N GLY A 127 1.81 5.57 3.90
CA GLY A 127 2.31 6.61 4.80
C GLY A 127 3.80 6.49 5.06
N GLU A 128 4.58 7.45 4.57
CA GLU A 128 6.03 7.44 4.68
C GLU A 128 6.61 8.84 4.84
N PHE A 129 7.81 8.90 5.43
CA PHE A 129 8.53 10.15 5.54
C PHE A 129 9.15 10.59 4.21
N PHE A 130 9.06 11.90 3.94
CA PHE A 130 9.81 12.60 2.89
C PHE A 130 9.65 12.03 1.48
N TYR A 131 8.51 11.40 1.16
CA TYR A 131 8.26 10.74 -0.13
C TYR A 131 9.33 9.68 -0.48
N THR A 132 9.89 9.02 0.54
CA THR A 132 10.96 8.05 0.34
C THR A 132 10.45 6.80 -0.39
N ASP A 133 9.18 6.44 -0.22
CA ASP A 133 8.49 5.41 -1.02
C ASP A 133 8.44 5.77 -2.50
N VAL A 134 8.05 7.00 -2.85
CA VAL A 134 8.06 7.49 -4.23
C VAL A 134 9.43 7.30 -4.85
N LYS A 135 10.47 7.74 -4.13
CA LYS A 135 11.86 7.56 -4.57
C LYS A 135 12.21 6.09 -4.79
N LEU A 136 11.85 5.20 -3.85
CA LEU A 136 12.14 3.77 -3.99
C LEU A 136 11.39 3.14 -5.17
N ARG A 137 10.11 3.46 -5.35
CA ARG A 137 9.32 3.01 -6.51
C ARG A 137 10.00 3.40 -7.81
N ASP A 138 10.39 4.67 -7.93
CA ASP A 138 10.99 5.18 -9.17
C ASP A 138 12.35 4.54 -9.46
N GLU A 139 13.15 4.24 -8.43
CA GLU A 139 14.41 3.51 -8.57
C GLU A 139 14.20 2.05 -9.01
N ILE A 140 13.18 1.37 -8.48
CA ILE A 140 12.79 0.02 -8.90
C ILE A 140 12.31 0.03 -10.36
N ASN A 141 11.45 0.98 -10.72
CA ASN A 141 10.90 1.11 -12.07
C ASN A 141 11.98 1.45 -13.12
N ARG A 142 13.05 2.14 -12.71
CA ARG A 142 14.24 2.38 -13.57
C ARG A 142 15.22 1.21 -13.61
N GLY A 143 14.97 0.13 -12.86
CA GLY A 143 15.84 -1.03 -12.80
C GLY A 143 17.14 -0.81 -12.03
N GLU A 144 17.22 0.23 -11.19
CA GLU A 144 18.44 0.51 -10.40
C GLU A 144 18.72 -0.58 -9.35
N TRP A 145 17.67 -1.29 -8.92
CA TRP A 145 17.76 -2.47 -8.07
C TRP A 145 16.46 -3.29 -8.13
N VAL A 146 16.55 -4.59 -7.86
CA VAL A 146 15.38 -5.49 -7.84
C VAL A 146 14.51 -5.22 -6.61
N GLY A 147 13.23 -4.95 -6.79
CA GLY A 147 12.27 -4.74 -5.71
C GLY A 147 10.85 -5.12 -6.12
N PRO A 148 9.91 -5.16 -5.16
CA PRO A 148 8.50 -5.39 -5.48
C PRO A 148 7.91 -4.19 -6.23
N ASN A 149 6.80 -4.39 -6.93
CA ASN A 149 6.00 -3.29 -7.46
C ASN A 149 5.45 -2.46 -6.30
N LEU A 150 5.71 -1.15 -6.30
CA LEU A 150 5.25 -0.25 -5.25
C LEU A 150 4.14 0.67 -5.75
N LEU A 151 3.03 0.69 -5.02
CA LEU A 151 1.97 1.71 -5.10
C LEU A 151 2.16 2.64 -3.90
N VAL A 152 2.46 3.91 -4.14
CA VAL A 152 2.96 4.82 -3.10
C VAL A 152 1.98 5.94 -2.78
N SER A 153 2.02 6.44 -1.54
CA SER A 153 1.14 7.52 -1.09
C SER A 153 1.85 8.71 -0.47
N GLY A 154 3.17 8.58 -0.20
CA GLY A 154 3.92 9.61 0.49
C GLY A 154 3.36 9.86 1.90
N PHE A 155 3.20 11.13 2.26
CA PHE A 155 2.53 11.50 3.50
C PHE A 155 1.03 11.22 3.43
N PHE A 156 0.43 10.69 4.49
CA PHE A 156 -1.03 10.66 4.59
C PHE A 156 -1.60 12.04 4.96
N LEU A 157 -2.90 12.22 4.81
CA LEU A 157 -3.61 13.44 5.20
C LEU A 157 -4.29 13.23 6.54
N SER A 158 -4.11 14.18 7.45
CA SER A 158 -4.65 14.16 8.80
C SER A 158 -5.03 15.58 9.23
N VAL A 159 -5.73 15.69 10.36
CA VAL A 159 -6.07 16.98 10.99
C VAL A 159 -5.04 17.37 12.04
N THR A 160 -5.14 18.58 12.60
CA THR A 160 -4.29 19.01 13.72
C THR A 160 -4.45 18.08 14.92
N GLY A 161 -3.33 17.56 15.42
CA GLY A 161 -3.32 16.53 16.49
C GLY A 161 -3.88 15.17 16.04
N GLY A 162 -4.07 14.97 14.73
CA GLY A 162 -4.55 13.74 14.14
C GLY A 162 -3.48 12.64 14.07
N HIS A 163 -3.89 11.44 13.66
CA HIS A 163 -2.98 10.29 13.53
C HIS A 163 -1.76 10.67 12.67
N GLY A 164 -0.56 10.43 13.19
CA GLY A 164 0.75 10.68 12.60
C GLY A 164 1.11 12.15 12.35
N ALA A 165 0.28 13.09 12.78
CA ALA A 165 0.59 14.51 12.67
C ALA A 165 1.66 14.93 13.71
N PRO A 166 2.52 15.90 13.39
CA PRO A 166 2.72 16.53 12.09
C PRO A 166 3.76 15.81 11.22
N TYR A 167 4.39 14.74 11.71
CA TYR A 167 5.64 14.22 11.11
C TYR A 167 5.44 13.26 9.93
N LEU A 168 4.36 12.48 9.94
CA LEU A 168 3.96 11.54 8.89
C LEU A 168 2.72 12.00 8.11
N ALA A 169 2.13 13.13 8.51
CA ALA A 169 0.93 13.69 7.89
C ALA A 169 1.18 15.06 7.26
N LEU A 170 0.51 15.33 6.14
CA LEU A 170 0.17 16.70 5.77
C LEU A 170 -1.11 17.09 6.53
N VAL A 171 -0.99 18.12 7.36
CA VAL A 171 -2.08 18.60 8.22
C VAL A 171 -2.99 19.56 7.46
N GLY A 172 -4.30 19.43 7.63
CA GLY A 172 -5.29 20.41 7.22
C GLY A 172 -6.51 20.33 8.13
N ASP A 173 -7.14 21.47 8.41
CA ASP A 173 -8.29 21.58 9.32
C ASP A 173 -9.52 22.13 8.57
N SER A 174 -9.51 21.99 7.25
CA SER A 174 -10.61 22.40 6.38
C SER A 174 -10.64 21.63 5.06
N PRO A 175 -11.81 21.55 4.41
CA PRO A 175 -11.94 20.96 3.07
C PRO A 175 -10.97 21.55 2.04
N TRP A 176 -10.68 22.85 2.11
CA TRP A 176 -9.79 23.53 1.16
C TRP A 176 -8.32 23.17 1.39
N GLU A 177 -7.89 23.07 2.64
CA GLU A 177 -6.55 22.59 2.99
C GLU A 177 -6.37 21.13 2.61
N MET A 178 -7.39 20.30 2.80
CA MET A 178 -7.37 18.90 2.35
C MET A 178 -7.16 18.79 0.84
N ARG A 179 -7.86 19.61 0.03
CA ARG A 179 -7.63 19.66 -1.43
C ARG A 179 -6.20 20.11 -1.76
N LYS A 180 -5.69 21.12 -1.06
CA LYS A 180 -4.30 21.57 -1.22
C LYS A 180 -3.31 20.44 -0.92
N ASN A 181 -3.53 19.69 0.16
CA ASN A 181 -2.65 18.58 0.54
C ASN A 181 -2.71 17.42 -0.46
N VAL A 182 -3.88 17.11 -1.03
CA VAL A 182 -3.98 16.18 -2.18
C VAL A 182 -3.07 16.65 -3.32
N ARG A 183 -3.17 17.93 -3.72
CA ARG A 183 -2.35 18.48 -4.81
C ARG A 183 -0.86 18.45 -4.50
N ILE A 184 -0.47 18.68 -3.24
CA ILE A 184 0.92 18.56 -2.80
C ILE A 184 1.41 17.12 -2.99
N ASN A 185 0.65 16.12 -2.55
CA ASN A 185 1.03 14.72 -2.77
C ASN A 185 1.09 14.36 -4.26
N VAL A 186 0.10 14.79 -5.06
CA VAL A 186 0.10 14.58 -6.53
C VAL A 186 1.34 15.18 -7.17
N LYS A 187 1.72 16.41 -6.80
CA LYS A 187 2.94 17.06 -7.28
C LYS A 187 4.20 16.25 -6.96
N ASN A 188 4.20 15.53 -5.84
CA ASN A 188 5.30 14.65 -5.44
C ASN A 188 5.18 13.24 -6.04
N GLY A 189 4.28 13.01 -7.00
CA GLY A 189 4.27 11.79 -7.81
C GLY A 189 3.70 10.56 -7.13
N VAL A 190 2.78 10.72 -6.17
CA VAL A 190 2.12 9.58 -5.51
C VAL A 190 1.13 8.87 -6.44
N ASP A 191 0.89 7.57 -6.19
CA ASP A 191 -0.09 6.77 -6.93
C ASP A 191 -1.47 6.76 -6.23
N TRP A 192 -1.50 7.04 -4.93
CA TRP A 192 -2.67 6.95 -4.06
C TRP A 192 -2.68 8.06 -3.03
N ILE A 193 -3.87 8.45 -2.56
CA ILE A 193 -4.02 9.26 -1.35
C ILE A 193 -4.38 8.37 -0.18
N LYS A 194 -3.72 8.58 0.96
CA LYS A 194 -4.11 8.00 2.25
C LYS A 194 -4.65 9.12 3.15
N ILE A 195 -5.79 8.87 3.79
CA ILE A 195 -6.39 9.75 4.80
C ILE A 195 -6.52 9.04 6.15
N CYS A 196 -6.47 9.81 7.23
CA CYS A 196 -6.65 9.35 8.60
C CYS A 196 -7.95 9.90 9.18
N VAL A 197 -9.04 9.16 8.97
CA VAL A 197 -10.40 9.59 9.38
C VAL A 197 -10.58 9.46 10.90
N THR A 198 -9.87 8.51 11.52
CA THR A 198 -9.82 8.35 12.97
C THR A 198 -8.40 8.42 13.50
N GLY A 199 -8.27 8.58 14.83
CA GLY A 199 -7.03 8.30 15.54
C GLY A 199 -6.54 6.87 15.32
N GLY A 200 -5.24 6.63 15.55
CA GLY A 200 -4.61 5.32 15.45
C GLY A 200 -4.06 4.84 16.78
N LEU A 201 -4.02 3.52 16.95
CA LEU A 201 -3.48 2.88 18.16
C LEU A 201 -2.06 3.33 18.54
N THR A 202 -1.19 3.62 17.57
CA THR A 202 0.20 4.04 17.85
C THR A 202 0.31 5.40 18.50
N ASP A 203 -0.75 6.22 18.40
CA ASP A 203 -0.77 7.59 18.89
C ASP A 203 -1.72 7.75 20.08
N ALA A 204 -2.45 6.68 20.43
CA ALA A 204 -3.35 6.65 21.57
C ALA A 204 -2.54 6.72 22.87
N LYS A 205 -2.77 7.77 23.66
CA LYS A 205 -2.20 7.95 24.99
C LYS A 205 -3.10 7.33 26.06
N MET A 206 -4.37 7.09 25.73
CA MET A 206 -5.36 6.45 26.59
C MET A 206 -6.23 5.44 25.82
N VAL A 207 -6.78 4.47 26.55
CA VAL A 207 -7.73 3.48 26.01
C VAL A 207 -8.98 4.21 25.50
N GLY A 208 -9.34 3.96 24.24
CA GLY A 208 -10.48 4.59 23.58
C GLY A 208 -10.17 5.83 22.72
N GLU A 209 -8.93 6.35 22.74
CA GLU A 209 -8.50 7.40 21.81
C GLU A 209 -8.27 6.86 20.38
N ALA A 210 -7.80 5.61 20.29
CA ALA A 210 -7.80 4.85 19.06
C ALA A 210 -9.24 4.75 18.53
N GLY A 211 -9.48 5.16 17.28
CA GLY A 211 -10.81 5.19 16.69
C GLY A 211 -11.64 6.46 16.93
N ARG A 212 -11.16 7.45 17.71
CA ARG A 212 -11.82 8.76 17.82
C ARG A 212 -11.92 9.40 16.43
N LEU A 213 -13.11 9.87 16.06
CA LEU A 213 -13.31 10.58 14.79
C LEU A 213 -12.44 11.85 14.76
N GLN A 214 -11.70 12.00 13.67
CA GLN A 214 -10.75 13.10 13.48
C GLN A 214 -11.05 13.92 12.23
N MET A 215 -11.65 13.33 11.20
CA MET A 215 -12.08 14.08 10.01
C MET A 215 -13.61 14.20 9.95
N THR A 216 -14.06 15.33 9.42
CA THR A 216 -15.46 15.57 9.04
C THR A 216 -15.79 14.92 7.69
N VAL A 217 -17.09 14.76 7.39
CA VAL A 217 -17.55 14.30 6.08
C VAL A 217 -17.07 15.24 4.97
N ASP A 218 -17.13 16.55 5.18
CA ASP A 218 -16.75 17.55 4.17
C ASP A 218 -15.26 17.49 3.82
N GLU A 219 -14.40 17.25 4.82
CA GLU A 219 -12.97 17.04 4.59
C GLU A 219 -12.70 15.77 3.78
N VAL A 220 -13.38 14.66 4.12
CA VAL A 220 -13.26 13.40 3.38
C VAL A 220 -13.76 13.56 1.94
N THR A 221 -14.91 14.21 1.74
CA THR A 221 -15.47 14.52 0.41
C THR A 221 -14.50 15.36 -0.40
N ALA A 222 -13.90 16.38 0.20
CA ALA A 222 -12.95 17.23 -0.47
C ALA A 222 -11.71 16.48 -0.96
N VAL A 223 -11.17 15.56 -0.15
CA VAL A 223 -10.06 14.69 -0.58
C VAL A 223 -10.49 13.79 -1.74
N CYS A 224 -11.62 13.09 -1.59
CA CYS A 224 -12.11 12.14 -2.60
C CYS A 224 -12.37 12.83 -3.94
N ASP A 225 -13.04 13.97 -3.93
CA ASP A 225 -13.31 14.76 -5.12
C ASP A 225 -12.02 15.18 -5.83
N GLU A 226 -11.04 15.66 -5.09
CA GLU A 226 -9.80 16.18 -5.67
C GLU A 226 -8.95 15.06 -6.26
N ALA A 227 -8.85 13.91 -5.58
CA ALA A 227 -8.15 12.75 -6.08
C ALA A 227 -8.84 12.13 -7.31
N HIS A 228 -10.17 12.01 -7.28
CA HIS A 228 -10.94 11.39 -8.36
C HIS A 228 -10.96 12.21 -9.65
N LYS A 229 -10.77 13.54 -9.60
CA LYS A 229 -10.60 14.39 -10.81
C LYS A 229 -9.48 13.87 -11.72
N ILE A 230 -8.46 13.25 -11.13
CA ILE A 230 -7.32 12.66 -11.86
C ILE A 230 -7.31 11.13 -11.77
N ARG A 231 -8.47 10.51 -11.47
CA ARG A 231 -8.66 9.05 -11.37
C ARG A 231 -7.81 8.35 -10.30
N MET A 232 -7.25 9.12 -9.37
CA MET A 232 -6.44 8.58 -8.27
C MET A 232 -7.33 8.02 -7.18
N LYS A 233 -6.92 6.89 -6.58
CA LYS A 233 -7.67 6.19 -5.54
C LYS A 233 -7.35 6.74 -4.15
N VAL A 234 -8.29 6.57 -3.22
CA VAL A 234 -8.14 6.98 -1.81
C VAL A 234 -8.21 5.75 -0.91
N ALA A 235 -7.32 5.67 0.06
CA ALA A 235 -7.37 4.72 1.16
C ALA A 235 -7.65 5.48 2.47
N ALA A 236 -8.47 4.91 3.35
CA ALA A 236 -8.77 5.49 4.66
C ALA A 236 -8.22 4.60 5.78
N HIS A 237 -7.65 5.24 6.81
CA HIS A 237 -7.45 4.65 8.13
C HIS A 237 -8.69 4.95 8.96
N VAL A 238 -9.35 3.90 9.45
CA VAL A 238 -10.50 3.96 10.36
C VAL A 238 -10.39 2.85 11.39
N GLU A 239 -10.66 3.17 12.64
CA GLU A 239 -10.67 2.21 13.75
C GLU A 239 -12.01 2.21 14.52
N SER A 240 -13.04 2.93 14.02
CA SER A 240 -14.38 2.96 14.62
C SER A 240 -15.50 2.89 13.59
N THR A 241 -16.67 2.40 14.00
CA THR A 241 -17.90 2.34 13.19
C THR A 241 -18.28 3.73 12.66
N GLU A 242 -18.16 4.75 13.51
CA GLU A 242 -18.45 6.13 13.13
C GLU A 242 -17.45 6.65 12.09
N GLY A 243 -16.17 6.32 12.24
CA GLY A 243 -15.15 6.59 11.23
C GLY A 243 -15.46 5.93 9.89
N VAL A 244 -15.88 4.66 9.88
CA VAL A 244 -16.31 3.96 8.66
C VAL A 244 -17.50 4.67 8.01
N ARG A 245 -18.49 5.08 8.80
CA ARG A 245 -19.67 5.81 8.32
C ARG A 245 -19.29 7.12 7.64
N VAL A 246 -18.47 7.94 8.30
CA VAL A 246 -17.97 9.21 7.76
C VAL A 246 -17.13 9.01 6.51
N ALA A 247 -16.21 8.04 6.54
CA ALA A 247 -15.35 7.71 5.43
C ALA A 247 -16.17 7.32 4.18
N LEU A 248 -17.14 6.43 4.35
CA LEU A 248 -18.06 6.05 3.29
C LEU A 248 -18.84 7.27 2.81
N GLN A 249 -19.59 7.95 3.68
CA GLN A 249 -20.42 9.10 3.29
C GLN A 249 -19.64 10.13 2.47
N GLY A 250 -18.43 10.48 2.92
CA GLY A 250 -17.58 11.44 2.21
C GLY A 250 -17.21 10.97 0.80
N ALA A 251 -17.00 9.67 0.61
CA ALA A 251 -16.72 9.08 -0.70
C ALA A 251 -17.96 8.87 -1.60
N TRP A 252 -19.16 8.75 -1.04
CA TRP A 252 -20.41 8.48 -1.78
C TRP A 252 -21.12 9.75 -2.29
N ILE A 253 -20.92 10.93 -1.69
CA ILE A 253 -21.70 12.16 -1.95
C ILE A 253 -21.71 12.66 -3.43
N ARG A 254 -20.96 12.05 -4.35
CA ARG A 254 -21.04 12.35 -5.80
C ARG A 254 -21.89 11.38 -6.62
N LEU A 255 -22.30 10.23 -6.09
CA LEU A 255 -23.15 9.28 -6.83
C LEU A 255 -24.57 9.80 -7.07
N SER A 256 -25.02 10.80 -6.30
CA SER A 256 -26.34 11.43 -6.47
C SER A 256 -26.41 12.51 -7.57
N MET A 257 -25.29 12.85 -8.25
CA MET A 257 -25.25 13.87 -9.31
C MET A 257 -24.90 13.35 -10.72
N GLY A 258 -25.20 12.08 -11.03
CA GLY A 258 -25.40 11.66 -12.43
C GLY A 258 -24.19 11.26 -13.26
N LEU A 259 -23.11 10.72 -12.66
CA LEU A 259 -22.14 9.89 -13.39
C LEU A 259 -21.78 8.65 -12.58
N GLY A 260 -22.18 7.47 -13.07
CA GLY A 260 -21.92 6.19 -12.43
C GLY A 260 -20.43 5.87 -12.33
N TRP A 261 -19.89 5.89 -11.10
CA TRP A 261 -18.62 5.28 -10.75
C TRP A 261 -18.74 4.62 -9.37
N MET A 262 -18.48 3.31 -9.33
CA MET A 262 -18.39 2.50 -8.10
C MET A 262 -17.39 3.13 -7.11
N THR A 263 -17.79 3.28 -5.85
CA THR A 263 -17.01 3.85 -4.73
C THR A 263 -15.61 3.24 -4.66
N ARG A 264 -14.55 4.05 -4.83
CA ARG A 264 -13.13 3.60 -4.81
C ARG A 264 -12.40 3.98 -3.51
N LEU A 265 -13.12 4.06 -2.39
CA LEU A 265 -12.50 4.21 -1.08
C LEU A 265 -12.17 2.84 -0.49
N PHE A 266 -10.89 2.60 -0.21
CA PHE A 266 -10.45 1.39 0.47
C PHE A 266 -10.35 1.64 1.96
N VAL A 267 -11.26 1.04 2.71
CA VAL A 267 -11.33 1.14 4.16
C VAL A 267 -10.48 0.03 4.78
N CYS A 268 -9.44 0.39 5.53
CA CYS A 268 -8.67 -0.56 6.33
C CYS A 268 -9.27 -0.54 7.75
N ILE A 269 -9.88 -1.65 8.17
CA ILE A 269 -10.51 -1.78 9.50
C ILE A 269 -9.71 -2.81 10.28
N LYS A 270 -9.23 -2.44 11.48
CA LYS A 270 -8.49 -3.38 12.34
C LYS A 270 -9.38 -4.33 13.14
N THR A 271 -10.70 -4.12 13.23
CA THR A 271 -11.54 -4.77 14.26
C THR A 271 -12.93 -5.27 13.83
N THR A 272 -13.23 -5.60 12.56
CA THR A 272 -14.53 -6.25 12.24
C THR A 272 -14.47 -7.40 11.22
N PRO A 273 -15.39 -8.39 11.27
CA PRO A 273 -15.22 -9.71 10.64
C PRO A 273 -15.92 -9.87 9.28
N ARG A 274 -15.97 -8.83 8.43
CA ARG A 274 -16.50 -8.93 7.04
C ARG A 274 -15.55 -8.20 6.08
N PRO A 275 -15.45 -8.60 4.79
CA PRO A 275 -14.23 -8.47 4.00
C PRO A 275 -13.93 -7.00 3.64
N PHE A 276 -13.23 -6.35 4.55
CA PHE A 276 -12.48 -5.12 4.38
C PHE A 276 -11.14 -5.37 5.07
N MET A 277 -10.06 -4.95 4.43
CA MET A 277 -8.69 -5.37 4.73
C MET A 277 -8.34 -5.28 6.22
N VAL A 278 -8.10 -6.43 6.84
CA VAL A 278 -7.63 -6.58 8.22
C VAL A 278 -6.11 -6.73 8.16
N THR A 279 -5.37 -5.80 8.75
CA THR A 279 -3.92 -5.94 8.95
C THR A 279 -3.67 -6.73 10.24
N PRO A 280 -3.05 -7.91 10.20
CA PRO A 280 -2.55 -8.55 11.40
C PRO A 280 -1.34 -7.78 11.96
N HIS A 281 -1.20 -7.80 13.28
CA HIS A 281 -0.09 -7.21 14.03
C HIS A 281 1.20 -8.01 13.88
#